data_AF-A0A392MXB6-F1
#
_entry.id   AF-A0A392MXB6-F1
#
_cell.length_a   1.000
_cell.length_b   1.000
_cell.length_c   1.000
_cell.angle_alpha   90.00
_cell.angle_beta   90.00
_cell.angle_gamma   90.00
#
_symmetry.space_group_name_H-M   'P 1'
#
loop_
_entity.id
_entity.type
_entity.pdbx_description
1 polymer ?
#
loop_
_entity_poly.entity_id
_entity_poly.type
_entity_poly.pdbx_seq_one_letter_code
_entity_poly.pdbx_strand_id
1 'polypeptide(L)'
;GSGVPPGTRPETCKRCKGSGVMYVQTGMFRMQSTCVTCKGTGKIVSSFCQSCKGAKVVKGTKSIKLKTIPGMDNNDTLKVSGGGGADPDGHHSGDLFVTIKVLQ
;
A
#
# COMPACT_ATOMS: atom_id res chain seq x y z
N GLY A 1 4.38 6.17 -0.88
CA GLY A 1 5.80 6.59 -1.08
C GLY A 1 6.65 5.38 -1.45
N SER A 2 7.96 5.52 -1.62
CA SER A 2 8.83 4.40 -2.06
C SER A 2 9.26 3.43 -0.94
N GLY A 3 8.97 3.76 0.32
CA GLY A 3 9.35 2.92 1.49
C GLY A 3 10.82 3.03 1.90
N VAL A 4 11.61 3.83 1.18
CA VAL A 4 13.05 4.06 1.41
C VAL A 4 13.34 5.56 1.56
N PRO A 5 14.45 5.97 2.21
CA PRO A 5 14.84 7.37 2.28
C PRO A 5 15.09 7.98 0.89
N PRO A 6 14.87 9.31 0.71
CA PRO A 6 15.22 10.01 -0.52
C PRO A 6 16.67 9.75 -0.95
N GLY A 7 16.90 9.58 -2.25
CA GLY A 7 18.23 9.27 -2.80
C GLY A 7 18.65 7.79 -2.66
N THR A 8 17.92 6.96 -1.91
CA THR A 8 18.20 5.52 -1.84
C THR A 8 17.83 4.85 -3.16
N ARG A 9 18.78 4.18 -3.80
CA ARG A 9 18.56 3.41 -5.02
C ARG A 9 18.49 1.92 -4.68
N PRO A 10 17.31 1.27 -4.82
CA PRO A 10 17.21 -0.17 -4.65
C PRO A 10 18.06 -0.91 -5.69
N GLU A 11 18.87 -1.85 -5.25
CA GLU A 11 19.66 -2.71 -6.12
C GLU A 11 18.87 -3.97 -6.47
N THR A 12 19.09 -4.51 -7.68
CA THR A 12 18.48 -5.78 -8.05
C THR A 12 19.04 -6.90 -7.16
N CYS A 13 18.15 -7.71 -6.58
CA CYS A 13 18.57 -8.84 -5.76
C CYS A 13 19.31 -9.86 -6.63
N LYS A 14 20.62 -10.01 -6.40
CA LYS A 14 21.48 -10.94 -7.16
C LYS A 14 21.05 -12.41 -7.00
N ARG A 15 20.48 -12.77 -5.83
CA ARG A 15 20.08 -14.16 -5.53
C ARG A 15 18.92 -14.63 -6.40
N CYS A 16 17.89 -13.81 -6.59
CA CYS A 16 16.73 -14.13 -7.44
C CYS A 16 16.75 -13.42 -8.80
N LYS A 17 17.82 -12.68 -9.12
CA LYS A 17 17.96 -11.88 -10.34
C LYS A 17 16.75 -10.94 -10.59
N GLY A 18 16.16 -10.41 -9.53
CA GLY A 18 15.02 -9.49 -9.61
C GLY A 18 13.64 -10.15 -9.60
N SER A 19 13.52 -11.48 -9.69
CA SER A 19 12.21 -12.15 -9.76
C SER A 19 11.44 -12.14 -8.44
N GLY A 20 12.12 -11.92 -7.31
CA GLY A 20 11.55 -12.06 -5.97
C GLY A 20 11.41 -13.52 -5.51
N VAL A 21 11.63 -14.51 -6.39
CA VAL A 21 11.34 -15.92 -6.13
C VAL A 21 12.52 -16.81 -6.50
N MET A 22 12.67 -17.92 -5.79
CA MET A 22 13.67 -18.96 -6.03
C MET A 22 12.95 -20.25 -6.40
N TYR A 23 13.53 -21.03 -7.31
CA TYR A 23 13.02 -22.36 -7.62
C TYR A 23 13.84 -23.40 -6.86
N VAL A 24 13.17 -24.26 -6.11
CA VAL A 24 13.77 -25.42 -5.45
C VAL A 24 13.31 -26.64 -6.24
N GLN A 25 14.26 -27.41 -6.75
CA GLN A 25 13.99 -28.63 -7.50
C GLN A 25 14.35 -29.83 -6.62
N THR A 26 13.36 -30.68 -6.34
CA THR A 26 13.53 -31.91 -5.58
C THR A 26 12.98 -33.06 -6.42
N GLY A 27 13.89 -33.80 -7.05
CA GLY A 27 13.52 -34.85 -8.01
C GLY A 27 12.70 -34.28 -9.18
N MET A 28 11.51 -34.84 -9.39
CA MET A 28 10.56 -34.42 -10.43
C MET A 28 9.75 -33.17 -10.07
N PHE A 29 9.80 -32.70 -8.82
CA PHE A 29 9.05 -31.52 -8.38
C PHE A 29 9.90 -30.27 -8.49
N ARG A 30 9.34 -29.22 -9.11
CA ARG A 30 9.89 -27.87 -9.11
C ARG A 30 8.96 -26.95 -8.33
N MET A 31 9.38 -26.52 -7.16
CA MET A 31 8.61 -25.65 -6.28
C MET A 31 9.14 -24.22 -6.34
N GLN A 32 8.23 -23.26 -6.28
CA GLN A 32 8.58 -21.85 -6.14
C GLN A 32 8.59 -21.49 -4.65
N SER A 33 9.68 -20.87 -4.20
CA SER A 33 9.84 -20.35 -2.86
C SER A 33 10.15 -18.86 -2.91
N THR A 34 9.72 -18.11 -1.89
CA THR A 34 10.03 -16.69 -1.80
C THR A 34 11.52 -16.50 -1.56
N CYS A 35 12.15 -15.56 -2.29
CA CYS A 35 13.56 -15.25 -2.07
C CYS A 35 13.75 -14.63 -0.68
N VAL A 36 14.40 -15.37 0.23
CA VAL A 36 14.65 -14.93 1.61
C VAL A 36 15.48 -13.65 1.70
N THR A 37 16.36 -13.41 0.72
CA THR A 37 17.28 -12.26 0.72
C THR A 37 16.56 -10.94 0.44
N CYS A 38 15.58 -10.92 -0.48
CA CYS A 38 14.78 -9.73 -0.79
C CYS A 38 13.34 -9.78 -0.27
N LYS A 39 12.97 -10.85 0.45
CA LYS A 39 11.62 -11.11 0.97
C LYS A 39 10.52 -10.96 -0.11
N GLY A 40 10.79 -11.44 -1.33
CA GLY A 40 9.81 -11.37 -2.43
C GLY A 40 9.85 -10.09 -3.25
N THR A 41 10.52 -9.03 -2.81
CA THR A 41 10.49 -7.72 -3.51
C THR A 41 11.31 -7.68 -4.79
N GLY A 42 12.20 -8.64 -5.01
CA GLY A 42 13.17 -8.63 -6.11
C GLY A 42 14.30 -7.61 -5.96
N LYS A 43 14.25 -6.74 -4.95
CA LYS A 43 15.22 -5.66 -4.74
C LYS A 43 15.84 -5.73 -3.34
N ILE A 44 17.04 -5.19 -3.21
CA ILE A 44 17.76 -5.02 -1.95
C ILE A 44 17.94 -3.53 -1.72
N VAL A 45 17.66 -3.09 -0.50
CA VAL A 45 17.77 -1.70 -0.08
C VAL A 45 18.69 -1.64 1.13
N SER A 46 19.60 -0.68 1.14
CA SER A 46 20.56 -0.49 2.25
C SER A 46 19.89 0.07 3.50
N SER A 47 18.80 0.82 3.34
CA SER A 47 18.05 1.42 4.44
C SER A 47 16.56 1.53 4.11
N PHE A 48 15.74 1.40 5.15
CA PHE A 48 14.30 1.63 5.09
C PHE A 48 13.96 3.02 5.60
N CYS A 49 12.86 3.58 5.11
CA CYS A 49 12.33 4.85 5.60
C CYS A 49 11.98 4.72 7.09
N GLN A 50 12.44 5.67 7.92
CA GLN A 50 12.24 5.59 9.36
C GLN A 50 10.78 5.74 9.78
N SER A 51 10.00 6.56 9.08
CA SER A 51 8.60 6.82 9.43
C SER A 51 7.66 5.68 9.05
N CYS A 52 7.83 5.06 7.88
CA CYS A 52 6.98 3.95 7.42
C CYS A 52 7.61 2.57 7.57
N LYS A 53 8.90 2.46 7.91
CA LYS A 53 9.65 1.19 8.05
C LYS A 53 9.51 0.26 6.84
N GLY A 54 9.46 0.83 5.63
CA GLY A 54 9.25 0.09 4.38
C GLY A 54 7.80 -0.13 3.98
N ALA A 55 6.82 0.22 4.82
CA ALA A 55 5.39 0.02 4.54
C ALA A 55 4.81 0.96 3.47
N LYS A 56 5.58 1.95 2.99
CA LYS A 56 5.21 2.94 1.96
C LYS A 56 4.05 3.89 2.32
N VAL A 57 3.31 3.61 3.38
CA VAL A 57 2.25 4.44 3.97
C VAL A 57 2.50 4.68 5.45
N VAL A 58 1.93 5.76 5.96
CA VAL A 58 1.91 6.10 7.40
C VAL A 58 0.49 6.47 7.81
N LYS A 59 0.14 6.21 9.06
CA LYS A 59 -1.12 6.72 9.62
C LYS A 59 -1.01 8.23 9.79
N GLY A 60 -2.08 8.95 9.46
CA GLY A 60 -2.15 10.40 9.60
C GLY A 60 -3.59 10.89 9.49
N THR A 61 -3.79 12.15 9.81
CA THR A 61 -5.09 12.81 9.73
C THR A 61 -5.23 13.49 8.37
N LYS A 62 -6.38 13.30 7.72
CA LYS A 62 -6.74 13.96 6.46
C LYS A 62 -8.06 14.71 6.66
N SER A 63 -8.06 16.01 6.41
CA SER A 63 -9.28 16.81 6.44
C SER A 63 -9.97 16.74 5.09
N ILE A 64 -11.26 16.39 5.08
CA ILE A 64 -12.07 16.24 3.87
C ILE A 64 -13.25 17.19 3.98
N LYS A 65 -13.41 18.05 2.97
CA LYS A 65 -14.58 18.94 2.87
C LYS A 65 -15.73 18.16 2.25
N LEU A 66 -16.81 18.02 2.99
CA LEU A 66 -18.05 17.41 2.52
C LEU A 66 -19.01 18.54 2.14
N LYS A 67 -19.62 18.43 0.96
CA LYS A 67 -20.73 19.29 0.56
C LYS A 67 -22.02 18.55 0.92
N THR A 68 -22.71 19.02 1.94
CA THR A 68 -24.06 18.53 2.25
C THR A 68 -25.06 19.17 1.28
N ILE A 69 -26.06 18.39 0.89
CA ILE A 69 -27.14 18.86 0.00
C ILE A 69 -28.39 19.05 0.87
N PRO A 70 -29.10 20.18 0.76
CA PRO A 70 -30.39 20.35 1.42
C PRO A 70 -31.35 19.22 1.02
N GLY A 71 -32.07 18.66 1.99
CA GLY A 71 -33.01 17.56 1.76
C GLY A 71 -32.40 16.16 1.77
N MET A 72 -31.17 15.99 2.24
CA MET A 72 -30.63 14.66 2.56
C MET A 72 -31.41 14.01 3.71
N ASP A 73 -31.72 12.73 3.54
CA ASP A 73 -32.44 11.92 4.51
C ASP A 73 -31.49 11.19 5.47
N ASN A 74 -32.08 10.69 6.57
CA ASN A 74 -31.35 9.88 7.53
C ASN A 74 -30.88 8.56 6.89
N ASN A 75 -29.61 8.21 7.10
CA ASN A 75 -28.88 7.09 6.49
C ASN A 75 -28.45 7.29 5.03
N ASP A 76 -28.62 8.47 4.45
CA ASP A 76 -28.01 8.78 3.16
C ASP A 76 -26.48 8.60 3.24
N THR A 77 -25.91 7.96 2.22
CA THR A 77 -24.48 7.69 2.16
C THR A 77 -23.82 8.44 1.01
N LEU A 78 -22.88 9.32 1.35
CA LEU A 78 -22.06 10.07 0.41
C LEU A 78 -20.76 9.32 0.13
N LYS A 79 -20.47 9.08 -1.14
CA LYS A 79 -19.17 8.57 -1.58
C LYS A 79 -18.22 9.73 -1.89
N VAL A 80 -17.09 9.78 -1.21
CA VAL A 80 -15.98 10.68 -1.52
C VAL A 80 -14.86 9.89 -2.20
N SER A 81 -14.82 10.00 -3.53
CA SER A 81 -13.81 9.31 -4.34
C SER A 81 -12.39 9.74 -3.95
N GLY A 82 -11.50 8.77 -3.66
CA GLY A 82 -10.13 9.05 -3.20
C GLY A 82 -10.03 9.70 -1.81
N GLY A 83 -11.15 9.77 -1.06
CA GLY A 83 -11.20 10.27 0.31
C GLY A 83 -10.65 9.28 1.34
N GLY A 84 -10.53 8.00 1.00
CA GLY A 84 -10.10 6.93 1.88
C GLY A 84 -8.58 6.81 2.04
N GLY A 85 -8.16 5.65 2.55
CA GLY A 85 -6.76 5.35 2.86
C GLY A 85 -5.84 5.30 1.63
N ALA A 86 -4.58 5.65 1.84
CA ALA A 86 -3.56 5.56 0.80
C ALA A 86 -3.23 4.09 0.46
N ASP A 87 -3.00 3.84 -0.82
CA ASP A 87 -2.50 2.55 -1.31
C ASP A 87 -0.97 2.48 -1.18
N PRO A 88 -0.41 1.48 -0.46
CA PRO A 88 1.03 1.24 -0.40
C PRO A 88 1.72 1.14 -1.74
N ASP A 89 1.07 0.55 -2.75
CA ASP A 89 1.64 0.35 -4.08
C ASP A 89 1.46 1.55 -5.00
N GLY A 90 0.78 2.59 -4.52
CA GLY A 90 0.74 3.90 -5.18
C GLY A 90 -0.21 3.95 -6.37
N HIS A 91 -1.21 3.06 -6.43
CA HIS A 91 -2.31 3.14 -7.39
C HIS A 91 -3.25 4.28 -6.98
N HIS A 92 -4.48 3.97 -6.56
CA HIS A 92 -5.47 4.96 -6.16
C HIS A 92 -5.76 4.84 -4.67
N SER A 93 -5.95 5.99 -4.01
CA SER A 93 -6.48 5.96 -2.64
C SER A 93 -7.88 5.36 -2.65
N GLY A 94 -8.23 4.65 -1.58
CA GLY A 94 -9.58 4.12 -1.42
C GLY A 94 -10.61 5.23 -1.34
N ASP A 95 -11.88 4.85 -1.34
CA ASP A 95 -13.00 5.78 -1.19
C ASP A 95 -13.40 5.92 0.27
N LEU A 96 -13.93 7.08 0.63
CA LEU A 96 -14.55 7.31 1.93
C LEU A 96 -16.07 7.32 1.75
N PHE A 97 -16.77 6.47 2.49
CA PHE A 97 -18.23 6.47 2.58
C PHE A 97 -18.65 7.14 3.87
N VAL A 98 -19.48 8.17 3.77
CA VAL A 98 -19.98 8.94 4.92
C VAL A 98 -21.49 8.76 4.99
N THR A 99 -21.96 8.07 6.02
CA THR A 99 -23.39 7.92 6.30
C THR A 99 -23.84 9.07 7.20
N ILE A 100 -24.87 9.80 6.76
CA ILE A 100 -25.43 10.93 7.49
C ILE A 100 -26.48 10.43 8.49
N LYS A 101 -26.37 10.89 9.73
CA LYS A 101 -27.37 10.70 10.76
C LYS A 101 -28.00 12.03 11.11
N VAL A 102 -29.29 12.18 10.83
CA VAL A 102 -30.04 13.40 11.15
C VAL A 102 -30.53 13.29 12.59
N LEU A 103 -30.23 14.29 13.41
CA LEU A 103 -30.79 14.40 14.75
C LEU A 103 -32.24 14.84 14.60
N GLN A 104 -33.17 13.96 14.96
CA GLN A 104 -34.60 14.25 15.06
C GLN A 104 -34.92 14.84 16.42
#